data_AF-A0A7C3S9W0-F1
#
_entry.id   AF-A0A7C3S9W0-F1
#
_cell.length_a   1.000
_cell.length_b   1.000
_cell.length_c   1.000
_cell.angle_alpha   90.00
_cell.angle_beta   90.00
_cell.angle_gamma   90.00
#
_symmetry.space_group_name_H-M   'P 1'
#
loop_
_entity.id
_entity.type
_entity.pdbx_description
1 polymer ?
#
loop_
_entity_poly.entity_id
_entity_poly.type
_entity_poly.pdbx_seq_one_letter_code
_entity_poly.pdbx_strand_id
1 'polypeptide(L)'
;MAEASQRTRAVTTPTTHANFRIIFHAPFRDLNSDHEQILAWLGRNLALPCPYCGKISPAKNLLFEWVVEMDVEVRLAKRRDLKAVKKLADEHRRELGFAKLATLEKAVQEHRLLVAVISPTRVPCSLSRVPRVIGFVHFRCCKDGHATIYEIAVAPEWRGKGVGRKLVEAVCTYARMHSCTRLRLKCPIDLPANGFYQRLGFVRIGVETPEPARLHTCTHARHVNRRPLAIWELDLQDFVHSTLNSQPATHWQFYVGLTADASSIRALVRRFYEGYSGQPPFHPFERIIVSPLFVPPATLRLLRSWRTGESSPVSHAPCPVSLIFDSGGYQVQMGKLSYDELCRRLRQVYERENWADLFVLPDHVPTSKDSDAEVERKIKETLTMGELFLKWVFQGTRDTGQVIGVVHGRTVKQIREGVRKWHELGVRYIAFGSFGTSGKDGSVNLLSQNSLKLLKALQDEALSLGMKFHIFGIGNPTYLVRLKNEGIEPTSFDSTGWWKAGGFGNLLFVGAPQLHFARYSASMGMVSTLRAKYVKASVQHDCPFCSDLRALRETRWLRVLHNLVAFVEAVHIVTDGVQSPHLLLKVMRR
;
A
#
# COMPACT_ATOMS: atom_id res chain seq x y z
N MET A 1 49.03 39.02 -28.06
CA MET A 1 49.63 38.76 -29.38
C MET A 1 49.91 37.27 -29.50
N ALA A 2 49.48 36.70 -30.62
CA ALA A 2 49.87 35.42 -31.23
C ALA A 2 49.51 34.08 -30.55
N GLU A 3 48.70 33.33 -31.31
CA GLU A 3 48.47 31.88 -31.27
C GLU A 3 49.74 31.08 -31.60
N ALA A 4 49.80 29.82 -31.14
CA ALA A 4 50.39 28.74 -31.93
C ALA A 4 49.76 27.38 -31.58
N SER A 5 49.26 26.74 -32.64
CA SER A 5 48.60 25.45 -32.74
C SER A 5 49.61 24.31 -32.87
N GLN A 6 49.29 23.12 -32.34
CA GLN A 6 49.70 21.86 -32.98
C GLN A 6 48.67 20.75 -32.73
N ARG A 7 48.14 20.22 -33.83
CA ARG A 7 47.23 19.06 -33.92
C ARG A 7 48.04 17.81 -34.27
N THR A 8 47.68 16.68 -33.69
CA THR A 8 47.91 15.34 -34.25
C THR A 8 46.57 14.65 -34.51
N ARG A 9 46.44 14.07 -35.71
CA ARG A 9 45.27 13.32 -36.22
C ARG A 9 45.41 11.83 -35.90
N ALA A 10 44.29 11.16 -35.65
CA ALA A 10 44.14 9.72 -35.93
C ALA A 10 42.72 9.38 -36.41
N VAL A 11 42.67 8.35 -37.23
CA VAL A 11 41.68 7.93 -38.24
C VAL A 11 40.47 7.20 -37.65
N THR A 12 39.28 7.36 -38.24
CA THR A 12 38.11 6.46 -38.02
C THR A 12 37.27 6.28 -39.29
N THR A 13 36.83 5.03 -39.54
CA THR A 13 35.57 4.65 -40.25
C THR A 13 35.09 3.29 -39.66
N PRO A 14 33.84 2.82 -39.87
CA PRO A 14 32.66 3.28 -39.13
C PRO A 14 31.74 2.13 -38.63
N THR A 15 31.06 2.29 -37.48
CA THR A 15 29.82 1.52 -37.19
C THR A 15 28.90 2.28 -36.21
N THR A 16 27.81 2.77 -36.79
CA THR A 16 26.43 2.90 -36.25
C THR A 16 26.20 2.87 -34.74
N HIS A 17 25.97 4.05 -34.14
CA HIS A 17 24.80 4.35 -33.31
C HIS A 17 24.71 5.89 -33.18
N ALA A 18 23.67 6.47 -33.78
CA ALA A 18 23.46 7.91 -33.83
C ALA A 18 23.08 8.47 -32.45
N ASN A 19 24.08 8.91 -31.69
CA ASN A 19 23.89 9.89 -30.63
C ASN A 19 23.68 11.26 -31.27
N PHE A 20 22.45 11.76 -31.29
CA PHE A 20 22.19 13.17 -31.59
C PHE A 20 22.71 14.03 -30.42
N ARG A 21 23.98 14.45 -30.49
CA ARG A 21 24.47 15.63 -29.76
C ARG A 21 24.08 16.86 -30.57
N ILE A 22 23.09 17.61 -30.11
CA ILE A 22 22.85 18.97 -30.60
C ILE A 22 23.76 19.90 -29.80
N ILE A 23 24.78 20.43 -30.47
CA ILE A 23 25.63 21.52 -29.97
C ILE A 23 25.02 22.82 -30.50
N PHE A 24 24.61 23.74 -29.62
CA PHE A 24 24.25 25.10 -30.02
C PHE A 24 25.40 26.06 -29.66
N HIS A 25 25.92 26.75 -30.67
CA HIS A 25 26.76 27.93 -30.54
C HIS A 25 25.85 29.18 -30.46
N ALA A 26 25.80 29.86 -29.31
CA ALA A 26 25.36 31.26 -29.18
C ALA A 26 25.78 31.84 -27.81
N PRO A 27 25.95 33.17 -27.67
CA PRO A 27 26.91 33.77 -26.74
C PRO A 27 26.26 34.14 -25.41
N PHE A 28 26.77 33.61 -24.31
CA PHE A 28 26.54 34.16 -22.97
C PHE A 28 27.90 34.35 -22.31
N ARG A 29 28.49 35.54 -22.51
CA ARG A 29 29.48 36.07 -21.58
C ARG A 29 28.71 36.88 -20.55
N ASP A 30 28.94 36.53 -19.30
CA ASP A 30 28.57 37.24 -18.08
C ASP A 30 27.07 37.44 -17.82
N LEU A 31 26.51 36.61 -16.93
CA LEU A 31 25.57 37.00 -15.87
C LEU A 31 25.17 35.78 -15.02
N ASN A 32 25.29 35.91 -13.70
CA ASN A 32 24.52 35.14 -12.72
C ASN A 32 23.03 35.44 -12.96
N SER A 33 22.24 34.50 -13.50
CA SER A 33 20.77 34.65 -13.53
C SER A 33 20.04 33.35 -13.91
N ASP A 34 19.22 32.88 -12.97
CA ASP A 34 17.97 32.12 -13.04
C ASP A 34 17.77 31.04 -14.12
N HIS A 35 17.71 29.80 -13.63
CA HIS A 35 17.23 28.58 -14.31
C HIS A 35 15.87 28.77 -15.02
N GLU A 36 15.04 29.72 -14.58
CA GLU A 36 13.76 30.05 -15.21
C GLU A 36 13.88 30.68 -16.60
N GLN A 37 14.93 31.46 -16.88
CA GLN A 37 15.06 32.15 -18.17
C GLN A 37 15.46 31.18 -19.31
N ILE A 38 16.27 30.17 -19.00
CA ILE A 38 16.67 29.11 -19.95
C ILE A 38 15.45 28.26 -20.34
N LEU A 39 14.58 27.92 -19.37
CA LEU A 39 13.35 27.17 -19.60
C LEU A 39 12.31 27.97 -20.39
N ALA A 40 12.21 29.27 -20.15
CA ALA A 40 11.32 30.17 -20.89
C ALA A 40 11.75 30.41 -22.35
N TRP A 41 13.04 30.26 -22.66
CA TRP A 41 13.56 30.30 -24.03
C TRP A 41 13.31 28.97 -24.78
N LEU A 42 13.53 27.82 -24.13
CA LEU A 42 13.25 26.50 -24.69
C LEU A 42 11.76 26.29 -25.01
N GLY A 43 10.86 26.81 -24.17
CA GLY A 43 9.42 26.70 -24.35
C GLY A 43 8.82 27.50 -25.51
N ARG A 44 9.57 28.46 -26.08
CA ARG A 44 9.11 29.25 -27.23
C ARG A 44 9.47 28.64 -28.59
N ASN A 45 10.41 27.68 -28.66
CA ASN A 45 11.02 27.26 -29.91
C ASN A 45 10.88 25.76 -30.26
N LEU A 46 10.19 24.94 -29.44
CA LEU A 46 10.00 23.50 -29.69
C LEU A 46 8.52 23.14 -29.86
N ALA A 47 8.10 22.89 -31.10
CA ALA A 47 6.81 22.30 -31.42
C ALA A 47 6.96 20.77 -31.49
N LEU A 48 6.44 20.04 -30.50
CA LEU A 48 6.42 18.57 -30.51
C LEU A 48 5.00 18.05 -30.84
N PRO A 49 4.88 16.99 -31.68
CA PRO A 49 3.59 16.39 -32.00
C PRO A 49 2.99 15.66 -30.79
N CYS A 50 1.66 15.73 -30.64
CA CYS A 50 0.95 15.02 -29.57
C CYS A 50 1.16 13.49 -29.70
N PRO A 51 1.64 12.78 -28.66
CA PRO A 51 1.89 11.33 -28.75
C PRO A 51 0.60 10.50 -28.84
N TYR A 52 -0.57 11.10 -28.60
CA TYR A 52 -1.88 10.43 -28.63
C TYR A 52 -2.62 10.57 -29.97
N CYS A 53 -2.36 11.64 -30.73
CA CYS A 53 -3.08 11.90 -32.00
C CYS A 53 -2.18 12.36 -33.16
N GLY A 54 -0.88 12.61 -32.94
CA GLY A 54 0.10 12.98 -33.96
C GLY A 54 0.01 14.44 -34.47
N LYS A 55 -0.92 15.25 -33.96
CA LYS A 55 -1.10 16.65 -34.42
C LYS A 55 -0.25 17.64 -33.60
N ILE A 56 0.24 18.68 -34.28
CA ILE A 56 1.03 19.79 -33.71
C ILE A 56 0.08 20.96 -33.39
N SER A 57 0.14 21.51 -32.18
CA SER A 57 -0.65 22.66 -31.72
C SER A 57 0.26 23.85 -31.39
N PRO A 58 -0.15 25.12 -31.61
CA PRO A 58 0.63 26.28 -31.18
C PRO A 58 0.73 26.30 -29.64
N ALA A 59 1.96 26.38 -29.12
CA ALA A 59 2.21 26.33 -27.69
C ALA A 59 1.82 27.65 -27.00
N LYS A 60 0.65 27.66 -26.35
CA LYS A 60 0.39 28.57 -25.21
C LYS A 60 0.09 27.68 -24.00
N ASN A 61 1.05 27.62 -23.08
CA ASN A 61 1.02 26.91 -21.79
C ASN A 61 1.07 25.36 -21.84
N LEU A 62 2.15 24.77 -22.34
CA LEU A 62 2.34 23.30 -22.35
C LEU A 62 3.73 22.83 -21.92
N LEU A 63 4.28 23.38 -20.83
CA LEU A 63 5.55 22.86 -20.25
C LEU A 63 5.53 22.59 -18.74
N PHE A 64 4.37 22.56 -18.09
CA PHE A 64 4.25 22.01 -16.74
C PHE A 64 3.23 20.86 -16.73
N GLU A 65 3.71 19.69 -16.31
CA GLU A 65 2.98 18.46 -15.97
C GLU A 65 2.31 17.66 -17.11
N TRP A 66 3.10 16.81 -17.78
CA TRP A 66 2.59 15.52 -18.30
C TRP A 66 3.05 14.38 -17.38
N VAL A 67 2.54 14.37 -16.14
CA VAL A 67 2.41 13.17 -15.30
C VAL A 67 0.93 13.05 -14.95
N VAL A 68 0.12 12.71 -15.95
CA VAL A 68 -1.26 12.30 -15.69
C VAL A 68 -1.19 10.82 -15.32
N GLU A 69 -1.43 10.48 -14.06
CA GLU A 69 -1.72 9.09 -13.68
C GLU A 69 -2.89 8.60 -14.54
N MET A 70 -2.58 7.66 -15.44
CA MET A 70 -3.52 7.15 -16.41
C MET A 70 -4.40 6.10 -15.73
N ASP A 71 -5.63 6.50 -15.43
CA ASP A 71 -6.64 5.68 -14.76
C ASP A 71 -7.12 4.53 -15.68
N VAL A 72 -6.46 3.38 -15.55
CA VAL A 72 -6.84 2.13 -16.25
C VAL A 72 -7.92 1.43 -15.44
N GLU A 73 -9.14 1.42 -15.98
CA GLU A 73 -10.31 0.73 -15.45
C GLU A 73 -10.39 -0.68 -16.06
N VAL A 74 -10.61 -1.71 -15.23
CA VAL A 74 -10.94 -3.07 -15.71
C VAL A 74 -12.41 -3.34 -15.46
N ARG A 75 -13.14 -3.71 -16.51
CA ARG A 75 -14.60 -3.99 -16.45
C ARG A 75 -15.00 -5.14 -17.36
N LEU A 76 -16.20 -5.66 -17.17
CA LEU A 76 -16.81 -6.60 -18.10
C LEU A 76 -16.90 -6.00 -19.51
N ALA A 77 -16.52 -6.81 -20.50
CA ALA A 77 -16.58 -6.45 -21.89
C ALA A 77 -18.04 -6.30 -22.34
N LYS A 78 -18.29 -5.32 -23.19
CA LYS A 78 -19.60 -5.07 -23.82
C LYS A 78 -19.50 -5.44 -25.30
N ARG A 79 -20.64 -5.65 -25.97
CA ARG A 79 -20.68 -5.96 -27.40
C ARG A 79 -19.90 -4.96 -28.27
N ARG A 80 -19.89 -3.68 -27.88
CA ARG A 80 -19.12 -2.61 -28.55
C ARG A 80 -17.60 -2.78 -28.47
N ASP A 81 -17.09 -3.50 -27.49
CA ASP A 81 -15.65 -3.71 -27.28
C ASP A 81 -15.08 -4.82 -28.19
N LEU A 82 -15.95 -5.69 -28.73
CA LEU A 82 -15.55 -6.89 -29.50
C LEU A 82 -14.62 -6.58 -30.67
N LYS A 83 -14.88 -5.51 -31.42
CA LYS A 83 -14.04 -5.12 -32.56
C LYS A 83 -12.62 -4.79 -32.10
N ALA A 84 -12.49 -4.10 -30.98
CA ALA A 84 -11.19 -3.72 -30.41
C ALA A 84 -10.48 -4.94 -29.80
N VAL A 85 -11.20 -5.80 -29.08
CA VAL A 85 -10.66 -7.06 -28.54
C VAL A 85 -10.16 -7.97 -29.66
N LYS A 86 -10.96 -8.17 -30.70
CA LYS A 86 -10.60 -9.02 -31.85
C LYS A 86 -9.36 -8.48 -32.56
N LYS A 87 -9.30 -7.16 -32.78
CA LYS A 87 -8.12 -6.50 -33.35
C LYS A 87 -6.88 -6.76 -32.49
N LEU A 88 -6.98 -6.56 -31.17
CA LEU A 88 -5.86 -6.81 -30.26
C LEU A 88 -5.45 -8.30 -30.25
N ALA A 89 -6.40 -9.22 -30.27
CA ALA A 89 -6.11 -10.65 -30.36
C ALA A 89 -5.40 -11.03 -31.67
N ASP A 90 -5.77 -10.41 -32.79
CA ASP A 90 -5.11 -10.62 -34.10
C ASP A 90 -3.68 -10.05 -34.13
N GLU A 91 -3.45 -8.89 -33.52
CA GLU A 91 -2.11 -8.31 -33.34
C GLU A 91 -1.19 -9.24 -32.52
N HIS A 92 -1.78 -10.06 -31.63
CA HIS A 92 -1.10 -11.05 -30.80
C HIS A 92 -1.27 -12.50 -31.30
N ARG A 93 -1.61 -12.71 -32.58
CA ARG A 93 -1.89 -14.05 -33.15
C ARG A 93 -0.74 -15.06 -32.99
N ARG A 94 0.51 -14.60 -32.99
CA ARG A 94 1.68 -15.47 -32.78
C ARG A 94 1.72 -16.06 -31.36
N GLU A 95 1.21 -15.32 -30.39
CA GLU A 95 1.24 -15.66 -28.97
C GLU A 95 -0.03 -16.40 -28.55
N LEU A 96 -1.20 -15.94 -29.02
CA LEU A 96 -2.52 -16.48 -28.63
C LEU A 96 -3.08 -17.54 -29.59
N GLY A 97 -2.59 -17.60 -30.82
CA GLY A 97 -3.24 -18.36 -31.90
C GLY A 97 -4.44 -17.61 -32.48
N PHE A 98 -5.36 -18.36 -33.09
CA PHE A 98 -6.52 -17.78 -33.77
C PHE A 98 -7.75 -17.70 -32.84
N ALA A 99 -8.00 -16.52 -32.29
CA ALA A 99 -9.22 -16.22 -31.52
C ALA A 99 -10.42 -16.03 -32.47
N LYS A 100 -11.38 -16.95 -32.45
CA LYS A 100 -12.62 -16.87 -33.26
C LYS A 100 -13.54 -15.78 -32.71
N LEU A 101 -14.06 -14.92 -33.57
CA LEU A 101 -14.97 -13.84 -33.17
C LEU A 101 -16.22 -14.37 -32.44
N ALA A 102 -16.81 -15.46 -32.93
CA ALA A 102 -17.95 -16.12 -32.29
C ALA A 102 -17.65 -16.60 -30.85
N THR A 103 -16.42 -17.03 -30.56
CA THR A 103 -16.00 -17.42 -29.21
C THR A 103 -15.95 -16.21 -28.28
N LEU A 104 -15.42 -15.08 -28.76
CA LEU A 104 -15.36 -13.82 -28.00
C LEU A 104 -16.76 -13.24 -27.78
N GLU A 105 -17.64 -13.30 -28.80
CA GLU A 105 -19.05 -12.91 -28.69
C GLU A 105 -19.78 -13.69 -27.61
N LYS A 106 -19.64 -15.03 -27.64
CA LYS A 106 -20.20 -15.91 -26.60
C LYS A 106 -19.61 -15.60 -25.22
N ALA A 107 -18.31 -15.29 -25.14
CA ALA A 107 -17.66 -14.91 -23.89
C ALA A 107 -18.22 -13.61 -23.30
N VAL A 108 -18.55 -12.61 -24.14
CA VAL A 108 -19.23 -11.39 -23.68
C VAL A 108 -20.61 -11.71 -23.12
N GLN A 109 -21.41 -12.51 -23.82
CA GLN A 109 -22.77 -12.88 -23.39
C GLN A 109 -22.78 -13.63 -22.06
N GLU A 110 -21.78 -14.49 -21.84
CA GLU A 110 -21.65 -15.29 -20.62
C GLU A 110 -20.84 -14.58 -19.51
N HIS A 111 -20.53 -13.29 -19.64
CA HIS A 111 -19.76 -12.51 -18.66
C HIS A 111 -18.35 -13.08 -18.37
N ARG A 112 -17.74 -13.69 -19.39
CA ARG A 112 -16.44 -14.39 -19.33
C ARG A 112 -15.29 -13.60 -19.95
N LEU A 113 -15.52 -12.33 -20.29
CA LEU A 113 -14.53 -11.47 -20.95
C LEU A 113 -14.44 -10.13 -20.21
N LEU A 114 -13.24 -9.78 -19.75
CA LEU A 114 -12.92 -8.48 -19.15
C LEU A 114 -12.04 -7.66 -20.11
N VAL A 115 -12.20 -6.34 -20.07
CA VAL A 115 -11.40 -5.38 -20.83
C VAL A 115 -10.78 -4.34 -19.90
N ALA A 116 -9.53 -3.98 -20.18
CA ALA A 116 -8.87 -2.82 -19.61
C ALA A 116 -9.10 -1.62 -20.55
N VAL A 117 -9.64 -0.53 -20.01
CA VAL A 117 -10.00 0.67 -20.77
C VAL A 117 -9.43 1.93 -20.16
N ILE A 118 -9.29 2.95 -21.00
CA ILE A 118 -8.95 4.31 -20.58
C ILE A 118 -10.14 5.22 -20.84
N SER A 119 -10.56 5.93 -19.81
CA SER A 119 -11.67 6.88 -19.90
C SER A 119 -11.26 8.16 -20.64
N PRO A 120 -12.09 8.65 -21.59
CA PRO A 120 -11.79 9.84 -22.37
C PRO A 120 -11.90 11.15 -21.57
N THR A 121 -12.45 11.13 -20.35
CA THR A 121 -12.66 12.31 -19.50
C THR A 121 -11.40 12.88 -18.85
N ARG A 122 -10.20 12.31 -19.09
CA ARG A 122 -8.91 12.79 -18.55
C ARG A 122 -7.83 13.05 -19.61
N VAL A 123 -8.18 13.06 -20.91
CA VAL A 123 -7.24 13.39 -21.99
C VAL A 123 -7.56 14.79 -22.53
N PRO A 124 -6.61 15.75 -22.59
CA PRO A 124 -6.86 17.11 -23.07
C PRO A 124 -7.35 17.21 -24.53
N CYS A 125 -7.26 16.11 -25.30
CA CYS A 125 -7.72 16.03 -26.68
C CYS A 125 -9.07 15.32 -26.76
N SER A 126 -10.17 16.08 -26.61
CA SER A 126 -11.54 15.59 -26.76
C SER A 126 -11.90 15.36 -28.23
N LEU A 127 -11.65 14.15 -28.75
CA LEU A 127 -12.21 13.71 -30.04
C LEU A 127 -12.75 12.28 -30.04
N SER A 128 -12.64 11.50 -28.94
CA SER A 128 -13.30 10.19 -28.84
C SER A 128 -14.16 10.12 -27.58
N ARG A 129 -15.49 10.01 -27.75
CA ARG A 129 -16.43 9.70 -26.65
C ARG A 129 -16.40 8.23 -26.25
N VAL A 130 -15.56 7.40 -26.88
CA VAL A 130 -15.51 5.95 -26.67
C VAL A 130 -14.23 5.59 -25.89
N PRO A 131 -14.34 4.88 -24.74
CA PRO A 131 -13.19 4.36 -24.01
C PRO A 131 -12.33 3.47 -24.89
N ARG A 132 -11.01 3.68 -24.89
CA ARG A 132 -10.07 2.88 -25.68
C ARG A 132 -9.75 1.59 -24.92
N VAL A 133 -10.00 0.43 -25.53
CA VAL A 133 -9.55 -0.88 -25.02
C VAL A 133 -8.05 -1.00 -25.23
N ILE A 134 -7.31 -1.26 -24.15
CA ILE A 134 -5.85 -1.41 -24.13
C ILE A 134 -5.38 -2.79 -23.66
N GLY A 135 -6.31 -3.63 -23.22
CA GLY A 135 -6.06 -5.03 -22.89
C GLY A 135 -7.36 -5.80 -22.68
N PHE A 136 -7.29 -7.13 -22.72
CA PHE A 136 -8.41 -8.00 -22.40
C PHE A 136 -7.95 -9.30 -21.75
N VAL A 137 -8.88 -9.96 -21.06
CA VAL A 137 -8.70 -11.33 -20.57
C VAL A 137 -9.99 -12.12 -20.73
N HIS A 138 -9.87 -13.29 -21.34
CA HIS A 138 -10.93 -14.27 -21.55
C HIS A 138 -10.71 -15.44 -20.61
N PHE A 139 -11.72 -15.78 -19.81
CA PHE A 139 -11.60 -16.81 -18.79
C PHE A 139 -12.90 -17.63 -18.65
N ARG A 140 -12.89 -18.63 -17.78
CA ARG A 140 -14.10 -19.38 -17.37
C ARG A 140 -13.92 -19.95 -15.98
N CYS A 141 -14.95 -19.83 -15.15
CA CYS A 141 -15.07 -20.59 -13.91
C CYS A 141 -15.62 -21.99 -14.23
N CYS A 142 -14.89 -23.03 -13.88
CA CYS A 142 -15.27 -24.43 -14.06
C CYS A 142 -16.07 -24.92 -12.83
N LYS A 143 -16.94 -25.92 -13.03
CA LYS A 143 -17.83 -26.43 -11.97
C LYS A 143 -17.09 -27.20 -10.87
N ASP A 144 -15.89 -27.66 -11.17
CA ASP A 144 -14.97 -28.39 -10.28
C ASP A 144 -14.09 -27.45 -9.42
N GLY A 145 -14.48 -26.17 -9.29
CA GLY A 145 -13.88 -25.25 -8.32
C GLY A 145 -12.58 -24.57 -8.75
N HIS A 146 -12.22 -24.63 -10.04
CA HIS A 146 -11.10 -23.85 -10.58
C HIS A 146 -11.56 -22.94 -11.73
N ALA A 147 -10.88 -21.80 -11.92
CA ALA A 147 -11.05 -20.95 -13.09
C ALA A 147 -9.88 -21.16 -14.07
N THR A 148 -10.13 -20.96 -15.37
CA THR A 148 -9.10 -21.05 -16.42
C THR A 148 -9.07 -19.77 -17.25
N ILE A 149 -7.89 -19.16 -17.42
CA ILE A 149 -7.65 -18.10 -18.43
C ILE A 149 -7.31 -18.78 -19.75
N TYR A 150 -8.07 -18.42 -20.80
CA TYR A 150 -7.83 -18.91 -22.16
C TYR A 150 -6.95 -17.96 -22.96
N GLU A 151 -7.25 -16.66 -22.91
CA GLU A 151 -6.57 -15.65 -23.71
C GLU A 151 -6.36 -14.39 -22.86
N ILE A 152 -5.17 -13.81 -22.90
CA ILE A 152 -4.88 -12.52 -22.26
C ILE A 152 -3.90 -11.74 -23.14
N ALA A 153 -4.23 -10.47 -23.41
CA ALA A 153 -3.34 -9.58 -24.14
C ALA A 153 -3.41 -8.15 -23.62
N VAL A 154 -2.28 -7.48 -23.72
CA VAL A 154 -2.10 -6.05 -23.43
C VAL A 154 -1.39 -5.44 -24.64
N ALA A 155 -1.94 -4.32 -25.13
CA ALA A 155 -1.38 -3.57 -26.23
C ALA A 155 0.11 -3.25 -25.99
N PRO A 156 0.99 -3.41 -27.00
CA PRO A 156 2.44 -3.33 -26.82
C PRO A 156 2.92 -2.09 -26.06
N GLU A 157 2.34 -0.92 -26.35
CA GLU A 157 2.67 0.37 -25.74
C GLU A 157 2.19 0.53 -24.27
N TRP A 158 1.46 -0.48 -23.77
CA TRP A 158 0.91 -0.56 -22.41
C TRP A 158 1.51 -1.69 -21.56
N ARG A 159 2.41 -2.48 -22.15
CA ARG A 159 3.16 -3.51 -21.41
C ARG A 159 4.11 -2.84 -20.40
N GLY A 160 4.36 -3.51 -19.27
CA GLY A 160 5.19 -2.97 -18.18
C GLY A 160 4.50 -1.92 -17.29
N LYS A 161 3.31 -1.42 -17.65
CA LYS A 161 2.56 -0.40 -16.89
C LYS A 161 1.49 -0.96 -15.95
N GLY A 162 1.62 -2.23 -15.54
CA GLY A 162 0.68 -2.88 -14.59
C GLY A 162 -0.67 -3.34 -15.16
N VAL A 163 -0.99 -3.08 -16.44
CA VAL A 163 -2.29 -3.44 -17.05
C VAL A 163 -2.59 -4.94 -16.99
N GLY A 164 -1.61 -5.78 -17.33
CA GLY A 164 -1.78 -7.24 -17.28
C GLY A 164 -2.05 -7.77 -15.88
N ARG A 165 -1.42 -7.17 -14.87
CA ARG A 165 -1.65 -7.48 -13.46
C ARG A 165 -3.10 -7.18 -13.07
N LYS A 166 -3.58 -5.96 -13.35
CA LYS A 166 -4.97 -5.56 -13.07
C LYS A 166 -5.99 -6.50 -13.73
N LEU A 167 -5.73 -6.96 -14.96
CA LEU A 167 -6.58 -7.93 -15.65
C LEU A 167 -6.63 -9.28 -14.91
N VAL A 168 -5.48 -9.82 -14.48
CA VAL A 168 -5.42 -11.08 -13.74
C VAL A 168 -6.06 -10.94 -12.34
N GLU A 169 -5.82 -9.85 -11.64
CA GLU A 169 -6.44 -9.55 -10.34
C GLU A 169 -7.97 -9.51 -10.45
N ALA A 170 -8.50 -8.86 -11.49
CA ALA A 170 -9.95 -8.84 -11.73
C ALA A 170 -10.51 -10.25 -11.99
N VAL A 171 -9.78 -11.12 -12.70
CA VAL A 171 -10.18 -12.53 -12.88
C VAL A 171 -10.14 -13.28 -11.56
N CYS A 172 -9.12 -13.08 -10.72
CA CYS A 172 -9.05 -13.69 -9.38
C CYS A 172 -10.25 -13.30 -8.53
N THR A 173 -10.60 -12.01 -8.49
CA THR A 173 -11.79 -11.51 -7.77
C THR A 173 -13.06 -12.15 -8.30
N TYR A 174 -13.24 -12.18 -9.62
CA TYR A 174 -14.40 -12.81 -10.26
C TYR A 174 -14.49 -14.31 -9.93
N ALA A 175 -13.38 -15.04 -10.00
CA ALA A 175 -13.31 -16.47 -9.73
C ALA A 175 -13.68 -16.79 -8.28
N ARG A 176 -13.22 -15.98 -7.31
CA ARG A 176 -13.58 -16.14 -5.88
C ARG A 176 -15.07 -15.92 -5.63
N MET A 177 -15.68 -14.90 -6.26
CA MET A 177 -17.13 -14.68 -6.18
C MET A 177 -17.94 -15.88 -6.68
N HIS A 178 -17.33 -16.73 -7.53
CA HIS A 178 -17.92 -17.97 -8.06
C HIS A 178 -17.36 -19.23 -7.38
N SER A 179 -16.89 -19.10 -6.13
CA SER A 179 -16.41 -20.21 -5.28
C SER A 179 -15.24 -21.02 -5.88
N CYS A 180 -14.48 -20.44 -6.81
CA CYS A 180 -13.26 -21.08 -7.29
C CYS A 180 -12.14 -20.88 -6.25
N THR A 181 -11.32 -21.91 -6.06
CA THR A 181 -10.16 -21.88 -5.16
C THR A 181 -8.84 -21.77 -5.91
N ARG A 182 -8.83 -22.02 -7.23
CA ARG A 182 -7.61 -22.00 -8.06
C ARG A 182 -7.83 -21.32 -9.39
N LEU A 183 -6.78 -20.72 -9.94
CA LEU A 183 -6.75 -20.15 -11.28
C LEU A 183 -5.65 -20.81 -12.12
N ARG A 184 -6.01 -21.31 -13.30
CA ARG A 184 -5.10 -22.02 -14.21
C ARG A 184 -4.95 -21.30 -15.54
N LEU A 185 -3.80 -21.48 -16.18
CA LEU A 185 -3.58 -21.10 -17.57
C LEU A 185 -2.51 -21.97 -18.21
N LYS A 186 -2.47 -21.96 -19.55
CA LYS A 186 -1.42 -22.59 -20.34
C LYS A 186 -0.67 -21.53 -21.14
N CYS A 187 0.66 -21.58 -21.13
CA CYS A 187 1.50 -20.63 -21.84
C CYS A 187 2.60 -21.38 -22.61
N PRO A 188 2.83 -21.12 -23.91
CA PRO A 188 3.98 -21.68 -24.63
C PRO A 188 5.29 -21.36 -23.91
N ILE A 189 6.13 -22.37 -23.68
CA ILE A 189 7.30 -22.26 -22.79
C ILE A 189 8.33 -21.21 -23.23
N ASP A 190 8.37 -20.88 -24.52
CA ASP A 190 9.31 -19.96 -25.14
C ASP A 190 8.82 -18.51 -25.16
N LEU A 191 7.61 -18.21 -24.64
CA LEU A 191 7.13 -16.83 -24.50
C LEU A 191 7.65 -16.15 -23.23
N PRO A 192 7.97 -14.84 -23.29
CA PRO A 192 8.37 -14.06 -22.11
C PRO A 192 7.25 -13.92 -21.06
N ALA A 193 6.00 -14.21 -21.44
CA ALA A 193 4.85 -14.22 -20.56
C ALA A 193 4.97 -15.23 -19.39
N ASN A 194 5.78 -16.29 -19.53
CA ASN A 194 6.07 -17.22 -18.43
C ASN A 194 6.65 -16.51 -17.21
N GLY A 195 7.60 -15.57 -17.41
CA GLY A 195 8.16 -14.77 -16.32
C GLY A 195 7.16 -13.76 -15.74
N PHE A 196 6.15 -13.35 -16.51
CA PHE A 196 5.04 -12.54 -15.99
C PHE A 196 4.16 -13.34 -15.03
N TYR A 197 3.75 -14.56 -15.38
CA TYR A 197 2.93 -15.40 -14.51
C TYR A 197 3.66 -15.82 -13.23
N GLN A 198 4.94 -16.19 -13.35
CA GLN A 198 5.78 -16.49 -12.19
C GLN A 198 5.84 -15.31 -11.20
N ARG A 199 6.00 -14.07 -11.70
CA ARG A 199 6.02 -12.85 -10.87
C ARG A 199 4.65 -12.49 -10.26
N LEU A 200 3.56 -13.03 -10.81
CA LEU A 200 2.22 -12.91 -10.25
C LEU A 200 1.90 -14.00 -9.22
N GLY A 201 2.86 -14.86 -8.87
CA GLY A 201 2.69 -15.92 -7.89
C GLY A 201 2.12 -17.22 -8.45
N PHE A 202 1.97 -17.35 -9.77
CA PHE A 202 1.63 -18.66 -10.36
C PHE A 202 2.82 -19.61 -10.20
N VAL A 203 2.51 -20.85 -9.84
CA VAL A 203 3.46 -21.96 -9.81
C VAL A 203 3.28 -22.79 -11.07
N ARG A 204 4.40 -23.17 -11.71
CA ARG A 204 4.37 -24.07 -12.85
C ARG A 204 4.18 -25.51 -12.35
N ILE A 205 3.02 -26.09 -12.63
CA ILE A 205 2.65 -27.44 -12.16
C ILE A 205 2.92 -28.53 -13.19
N GLY A 206 3.29 -28.16 -14.42
CA GLY A 206 3.64 -29.14 -15.45
C GLY A 206 3.95 -28.53 -16.80
N VAL A 207 4.24 -29.42 -17.75
CA VAL A 207 4.43 -29.09 -19.17
C VAL A 207 3.62 -30.07 -19.99
N GLU A 208 2.68 -29.56 -20.76
CA GLU A 208 2.01 -30.34 -21.79
C GLU A 208 2.92 -30.34 -23.02
N THR A 209 3.54 -31.49 -23.29
CA THR A 209 4.21 -31.73 -24.57
C THR A 209 3.18 -32.32 -25.53
N PRO A 210 3.19 -31.92 -26.81
CA PRO A 210 2.41 -32.65 -27.80
C PRO A 210 2.96 -34.08 -27.88
N GLU A 211 2.11 -35.09 -27.76
CA GLU A 211 2.54 -36.46 -28.05
C GLU A 211 3.17 -36.50 -29.46
N PRO A 212 4.31 -37.21 -29.65
CA PRO A 212 4.76 -37.51 -30.99
C PRO A 212 3.62 -38.27 -31.67
N ALA A 213 3.13 -37.72 -32.79
CA ALA A 213 2.04 -38.33 -33.54
C ALA A 213 2.38 -39.81 -33.72
N ARG A 214 1.61 -40.70 -33.07
CA ARG A 214 1.70 -42.12 -33.35
C ARG A 214 1.58 -42.26 -34.86
N LEU A 215 2.58 -42.91 -35.44
CA LEU A 215 2.77 -43.14 -36.85
C LEU A 215 1.51 -43.78 -37.45
N HIS A 216 0.53 -42.97 -37.83
CA HIS A 216 -0.60 -43.39 -38.65
C HIS A 216 -0.47 -42.65 -39.98
N THR A 217 0.04 -43.42 -40.93
CA THR A 217 0.06 -43.23 -42.38
C THR A 217 -1.05 -42.34 -42.90
N CYS A 218 -0.74 -41.06 -43.15
CA CYS A 218 -1.47 -40.19 -44.07
C CYS A 218 -0.54 -39.05 -44.50
N THR A 219 -0.09 -39.12 -45.75
CA THR A 219 0.92 -38.24 -46.40
C THR A 219 0.48 -36.80 -46.66
N HIS A 220 -0.56 -36.28 -45.99
CA HIS A 220 -1.08 -34.92 -46.24
C HIS A 220 -1.51 -34.14 -44.99
N ALA A 221 -1.08 -34.52 -43.78
CA ALA A 221 -1.30 -33.71 -42.61
C ALA A 221 -0.16 -32.69 -42.45
N ARG A 222 -0.42 -31.41 -42.77
CA ARG A 222 0.46 -30.30 -42.37
C ARG A 222 0.74 -30.43 -40.87
N HIS A 223 1.97 -30.78 -40.53
CA HIS A 223 2.47 -30.82 -39.16
C HIS A 223 2.26 -29.45 -38.51
N VAL A 224 1.16 -29.29 -37.77
CA VAL A 224 1.02 -28.16 -36.84
C VAL A 224 1.96 -28.49 -35.70
N ASN A 225 3.16 -27.92 -35.76
CA ASN A 225 4.19 -28.03 -34.74
C ASN A 225 3.63 -27.41 -33.44
N ARG A 226 2.93 -28.21 -32.63
CA ARG A 226 2.30 -27.74 -31.40
C ARG A 226 3.44 -27.42 -30.43
N ARG A 227 3.47 -26.19 -29.93
CA ARG A 227 4.49 -25.77 -28.97
C ARG A 227 4.21 -26.42 -27.62
N PRO A 228 5.23 -26.90 -26.90
CA PRO A 228 5.05 -27.33 -25.51
C PRO A 228 4.50 -26.16 -24.67
N LEU A 229 3.52 -26.45 -23.82
CA LEU A 229 2.82 -25.46 -23.00
C LEU A 229 3.15 -25.69 -21.52
N ALA A 230 3.70 -24.68 -20.85
CA ALA A 230 3.75 -24.67 -19.40
C ALA A 230 2.33 -24.53 -18.84
N ILE A 231 1.97 -25.40 -17.89
CA ILE A 231 0.73 -25.32 -17.14
C ILE A 231 1.04 -24.56 -15.85
N TRP A 232 0.36 -23.44 -15.67
CA TRP A 232 0.51 -22.57 -14.51
C TRP A 232 -0.75 -22.65 -13.66
N GLU A 233 -0.58 -22.76 -12.35
CA GLU A 233 -1.66 -22.75 -11.35
C GLU A 233 -1.34 -21.71 -10.29
N LEU A 234 -2.37 -20.98 -9.88
CA LEU A 234 -2.35 -20.04 -8.78
C LEU A 234 -3.42 -20.45 -7.78
N ASP A 235 -3.01 -20.65 -6.52
CA ASP A 235 -3.97 -20.78 -5.44
C ASP A 235 -4.56 -19.40 -5.12
N LEU A 236 -5.89 -19.29 -5.18
CA LEU A 236 -6.57 -18.03 -4.94
C LEU A 236 -6.54 -17.62 -3.46
N GLN A 237 -6.21 -18.53 -2.54
CA GLN A 237 -5.92 -18.21 -1.13
C GLN A 237 -4.53 -17.57 -1.00
N ASP A 238 -3.51 -18.13 -1.64
CA ASP A 238 -2.14 -17.59 -1.64
C ASP A 238 -2.02 -16.30 -2.46
N PHE A 239 -2.88 -16.10 -3.45
CA PHE A 239 -2.89 -14.85 -4.19
C PHE A 239 -3.16 -13.64 -3.29
N VAL A 240 -3.90 -13.80 -2.17
CA VAL A 240 -4.05 -12.74 -1.14
C VAL A 240 -2.69 -12.36 -0.56
N HIS A 241 -1.84 -13.34 -0.27
CA HIS A 241 -0.48 -13.12 0.22
C HIS A 241 0.45 -12.49 -0.83
N SER A 242 0.26 -12.77 -2.13
CA SER A 242 1.10 -12.22 -3.21
C SER A 242 0.63 -10.86 -3.77
N THR A 243 -0.68 -10.54 -3.76
CA THR A 243 -1.14 -9.15 -4.02
C THR A 243 -0.78 -8.22 -2.86
N LEU A 244 -0.55 -8.78 -1.66
CA LEU A 244 0.09 -8.09 -0.55
C LEU A 244 1.64 -8.06 -0.62
N ASN A 245 2.29 -8.88 -1.47
CA ASN A 245 3.76 -9.04 -1.48
C ASN A 245 4.43 -9.12 -2.87
N SER A 246 3.82 -8.63 -3.97
CA SER A 246 4.44 -8.72 -5.30
C SER A 246 4.24 -7.48 -6.16
N GLN A 247 4.33 -6.32 -5.52
CA GLN A 247 5.24 -5.24 -5.94
C GLN A 247 6.08 -4.90 -4.69
N PRO A 248 7.36 -4.53 -4.77
CA PRO A 248 7.93 -3.67 -3.75
C PRO A 248 7.32 -2.27 -3.96
N ALA A 249 6.01 -2.16 -3.78
CA ALA A 249 5.34 -0.92 -3.48
C ALA A 249 5.18 -0.97 -1.95
N THR A 250 5.82 -0.02 -1.28
CA THR A 250 5.87 0.15 0.17
C THR A 250 4.46 0.41 0.71
N HIS A 251 3.59 -0.60 0.80
CA HIS A 251 2.27 -0.44 1.40
C HIS A 251 2.42 -0.37 2.92
N TRP A 252 2.10 0.79 3.50
CA TRP A 252 2.18 0.99 4.95
C TRP A 252 1.13 0.13 5.63
N GLN A 253 1.56 -0.82 6.46
CA GLN A 253 0.62 -1.69 7.17
C GLN A 253 0.05 -0.97 8.40
N PHE A 254 -1.25 -0.70 8.38
CA PHE A 254 -1.95 -0.08 9.50
C PHE A 254 -2.41 -1.14 10.51
N TYR A 255 -1.92 -1.06 11.75
CA TYR A 255 -2.39 -1.87 12.87
C TYR A 255 -3.41 -1.10 13.71
N VAL A 256 -4.61 -1.65 13.84
CA VAL A 256 -5.66 -1.10 14.69
C VAL A 256 -5.39 -1.51 16.13
N GLY A 257 -5.21 -0.53 17.02
CA GLY A 257 -5.05 -0.78 18.44
C GLY A 257 -6.37 -1.10 19.12
N LEU A 258 -6.51 -2.32 19.65
CA LEU A 258 -7.71 -2.77 20.36
C LEU A 258 -7.46 -2.89 21.87
N THR A 259 -7.77 -1.83 22.62
CA THR A 259 -7.51 -1.74 24.07
C THR A 259 -8.77 -1.82 24.93
N ALA A 260 -9.87 -2.36 24.42
CA ALA A 260 -11.17 -2.41 25.09
C ALA A 260 -11.56 -3.84 25.55
N ASP A 261 -12.64 -3.95 26.32
CA ASP A 261 -13.21 -5.24 26.69
C ASP A 261 -13.82 -5.97 25.48
N ALA A 262 -14.01 -7.29 25.61
CA ALA A 262 -14.52 -8.14 24.53
C ALA A 262 -15.89 -7.71 23.99
N SER A 263 -16.78 -7.20 24.84
CA SER A 263 -18.11 -6.73 24.41
C SER A 263 -17.98 -5.46 23.58
N SER A 264 -17.17 -4.50 24.04
CA SER A 264 -16.86 -3.28 23.29
C SER A 264 -16.23 -3.56 21.94
N ILE A 265 -15.33 -4.55 21.84
CA ILE A 265 -14.72 -4.95 20.56
C ILE A 265 -15.77 -5.57 19.63
N ARG A 266 -16.60 -6.52 20.11
CA ARG A 266 -17.69 -7.10 19.30
C ARG A 266 -18.65 -6.01 18.81
N ALA A 267 -19.01 -5.08 19.70
CA ALA A 267 -19.84 -3.93 19.41
C ALA A 267 -19.24 -3.00 18.34
N LEU A 268 -17.93 -2.75 18.40
CA LEU A 268 -17.20 -1.95 17.42
C LEU A 268 -17.22 -2.63 16.04
N VAL A 269 -16.75 -3.89 15.99
CA VAL A 269 -16.62 -4.64 14.74
C VAL A 269 -18.01 -4.78 14.09
N ARG A 270 -19.03 -5.16 14.86
CA ARG A 270 -20.40 -5.25 14.37
C ARG A 270 -20.89 -3.97 13.71
N ARG A 271 -20.80 -2.84 14.42
CA ARG A 271 -21.27 -1.55 13.89
C ARG A 271 -20.51 -1.12 12.64
N PHE A 272 -19.22 -1.44 12.55
CA PHE A 272 -18.42 -1.15 11.36
C PHE A 272 -18.98 -1.89 10.13
N TYR A 273 -19.15 -3.21 10.23
CA TYR A 273 -19.65 -4.01 9.11
C TYR A 273 -21.12 -3.73 8.80
N GLU A 274 -21.99 -3.58 9.81
CA GLU A 274 -23.39 -3.18 9.61
C GLU A 274 -23.52 -1.83 8.92
N GLY A 275 -22.65 -0.87 9.23
CA GLY A 275 -22.62 0.43 8.57
C GLY A 275 -22.38 0.36 7.06
N TYR A 276 -21.74 -0.71 6.59
CA TYR A 276 -21.54 -1.01 5.17
C TYR A 276 -22.40 -2.19 4.67
N SER A 277 -23.52 -2.48 5.35
CA SER A 277 -24.43 -3.58 4.99
C SER A 277 -23.72 -4.94 4.85
N GLY A 278 -22.67 -5.17 5.64
CA GLY A 278 -21.86 -6.39 5.63
C GLY A 278 -20.76 -6.44 4.57
N GLN A 279 -20.68 -5.46 3.67
CA GLN A 279 -19.72 -5.44 2.54
C GLN A 279 -18.91 -4.14 2.52
N PRO A 280 -18.02 -3.93 3.51
CA PRO A 280 -17.18 -2.73 3.51
C PRO A 280 -16.17 -2.78 2.34
N PRO A 281 -15.78 -1.62 1.78
CA PRO A 281 -14.77 -1.55 0.72
C PRO A 281 -13.35 -1.85 1.20
N PHE A 282 -13.16 -2.03 2.52
CA PHE A 282 -11.88 -2.36 3.15
C PHE A 282 -12.13 -3.01 4.53
N HIS A 283 -11.11 -3.68 5.07
CA HIS A 283 -11.19 -4.39 6.34
C HIS A 283 -10.17 -3.84 7.35
N PRO A 284 -10.54 -2.86 8.20
CA PRO A 284 -9.57 -2.20 9.08
C PRO A 284 -9.01 -3.13 10.17
N PHE A 285 -9.71 -4.22 10.49
CA PHE A 285 -9.33 -5.16 11.55
C PHE A 285 -8.45 -6.32 11.06
N GLU A 286 -7.95 -6.26 9.82
CA GLU A 286 -7.01 -7.27 9.29
C GLU A 286 -5.72 -7.31 10.10
N ARG A 287 -5.30 -6.18 10.69
CA ARG A 287 -4.07 -6.06 11.44
C ARG A 287 -4.36 -5.43 12.79
N ILE A 288 -4.03 -6.15 13.85
CA ILE A 288 -4.40 -5.77 15.22
C ILE A 288 -3.13 -5.64 16.05
N ILE A 289 -3.04 -4.57 16.85
CA ILE A 289 -2.07 -4.49 17.94
C ILE A 289 -2.81 -4.45 19.28
N VAL A 290 -2.29 -5.17 20.26
CA VAL A 290 -2.87 -5.22 21.61
C VAL A 290 -1.78 -5.38 22.65
N SER A 291 -1.87 -4.63 23.75
CA SER A 291 -0.99 -4.82 24.91
C SER A 291 -1.61 -5.88 25.82
N PRO A 292 -1.12 -7.14 25.83
CA PRO A 292 -1.83 -8.26 26.44
C PRO A 292 -1.92 -8.16 27.97
N LEU A 293 -1.02 -7.40 28.59
CA LEU A 293 -1.05 -7.12 30.03
C LEU A 293 -2.18 -6.19 30.48
N PHE A 294 -2.76 -5.43 29.55
CA PHE A 294 -3.66 -4.31 29.86
C PHE A 294 -5.05 -4.48 29.25
N VAL A 295 -5.37 -5.69 28.79
CA VAL A 295 -6.72 -6.06 28.36
C VAL A 295 -7.25 -7.21 29.22
N PRO A 296 -8.58 -7.30 29.43
CA PRO A 296 -9.17 -8.42 30.16
C PRO A 296 -8.84 -9.78 29.52
N PRO A 297 -8.72 -10.88 30.30
CA PRO A 297 -8.50 -12.22 29.74
C PRO A 297 -9.56 -12.65 28.71
N ALA A 298 -10.81 -12.19 28.88
CA ALA A 298 -11.87 -12.41 27.90
C ALA A 298 -11.59 -11.74 26.55
N THR A 299 -10.93 -10.57 26.54
CA THR A 299 -10.49 -9.90 25.31
C THR A 299 -9.40 -10.72 24.62
N LEU A 300 -8.40 -11.23 25.35
CA LEU A 300 -7.38 -12.09 24.75
C LEU A 300 -7.96 -13.37 24.16
N ARG A 301 -8.92 -14.01 24.83
CA ARG A 301 -9.63 -15.18 24.27
C ARG A 301 -10.38 -14.83 22.99
N LEU A 302 -11.10 -13.70 22.98
CA LEU A 302 -11.78 -13.22 21.77
C LEU A 302 -10.80 -13.02 20.62
N LEU A 303 -9.69 -12.31 20.86
CA LEU A 303 -8.71 -12.01 19.81
C LEU A 303 -7.99 -13.28 19.33
N ARG A 304 -7.68 -14.21 20.24
CA ARG A 304 -7.11 -15.52 19.90
C ARG A 304 -8.05 -16.27 18.97
N SER A 305 -9.29 -16.54 19.39
CA SER A 305 -10.24 -17.30 18.58
C SER A 305 -10.57 -16.60 17.26
N TRP A 306 -10.50 -15.26 17.20
CA TRP A 306 -10.64 -14.54 15.95
C TRP A 306 -9.43 -14.70 15.02
N ARG A 307 -8.21 -14.60 15.55
CA ARG A 307 -6.95 -14.76 14.81
C ARG A 307 -6.69 -16.20 14.36
N THR A 308 -7.14 -17.20 15.12
CA THR A 308 -7.01 -18.63 14.77
C THR A 308 -8.15 -19.15 13.90
N GLY A 309 -9.18 -18.35 13.66
CA GLY A 309 -10.34 -18.73 12.84
C GLY A 309 -11.38 -19.59 13.56
N GLU A 310 -11.22 -19.83 14.88
CA GLU A 310 -12.20 -20.55 15.70
C GLU A 310 -13.54 -19.82 15.80
N SER A 311 -13.52 -18.50 15.98
CA SER A 311 -14.74 -17.69 16.07
C SER A 311 -14.49 -16.23 15.70
N SER A 312 -15.39 -15.63 14.93
CA SER A 312 -15.32 -14.21 14.59
C SER A 312 -16.23 -13.36 15.51
N PRO A 313 -15.89 -12.08 15.81
CA PRO A 313 -16.78 -11.16 16.52
C PRO A 313 -18.14 -10.98 15.82
N VAL A 314 -18.16 -11.09 14.48
CA VAL A 314 -19.35 -11.10 13.62
C VAL A 314 -19.14 -12.03 12.42
N SER A 315 -20.20 -12.67 11.91
CA SER A 315 -20.13 -13.76 10.92
C SER A 315 -19.39 -13.43 9.62
N HIS A 316 -19.35 -12.16 9.23
CA HIS A 316 -18.79 -11.67 7.97
C HIS A 316 -17.49 -10.87 8.16
N ALA A 317 -16.97 -10.75 9.39
CA ALA A 317 -15.66 -10.16 9.60
C ALA A 317 -14.57 -11.22 9.32
N PRO A 318 -13.62 -10.95 8.40
CA PRO A 318 -12.52 -11.85 8.09
C PRO A 318 -11.62 -12.04 9.31
N CYS A 319 -10.87 -13.13 9.28
CA CYS A 319 -9.81 -13.40 10.25
C CYS A 319 -8.70 -12.34 10.12
N PRO A 320 -8.18 -11.78 11.23
CA PRO A 320 -7.02 -10.91 11.18
C PRO A 320 -5.83 -11.64 10.55
N VAL A 321 -5.18 -11.00 9.58
CA VAL A 321 -4.01 -11.54 8.87
C VAL A 321 -2.73 -11.42 9.70
N SER A 322 -2.68 -10.50 10.66
CA SER A 322 -1.53 -10.34 11.54
C SER A 322 -1.90 -9.68 12.87
N LEU A 323 -1.28 -10.13 13.96
CA LEU A 323 -1.47 -9.58 15.29
C LEU A 323 -0.13 -9.33 16.00
N ILE A 324 0.03 -8.11 16.51
CA ILE A 324 1.16 -7.69 17.33
C ILE A 324 0.75 -7.70 18.81
N PHE A 325 1.57 -8.34 19.64
CA PHE A 325 1.58 -8.09 21.08
C PHE A 325 2.51 -6.93 21.41
N ASP A 326 1.92 -5.86 21.92
CA ASP A 326 2.63 -4.70 22.43
C ASP A 326 3.19 -4.98 23.84
N SER A 327 4.37 -4.44 24.14
CA SER A 327 5.01 -4.58 25.46
C SER A 327 4.19 -3.91 26.56
N GLY A 328 3.50 -2.80 26.21
CA GLY A 328 2.79 -1.94 27.14
C GLY A 328 3.69 -0.95 27.89
N GLY A 329 4.88 -0.62 27.37
CA GLY A 329 5.81 0.37 27.94
C GLY A 329 5.16 1.72 28.25
N TYR A 330 4.19 2.16 27.45
CA TYR A 330 3.40 3.37 27.71
C TYR A 330 2.68 3.36 29.07
N GLN A 331 2.30 2.19 29.60
CA GLN A 331 1.62 2.13 30.91
C GLN A 331 2.60 2.36 32.08
N VAL A 332 3.89 2.05 31.89
CA VAL A 332 4.97 2.42 32.84
C VAL A 332 5.11 3.93 32.88
N GLN A 333 5.11 4.59 31.71
CA GLN A 333 5.12 6.06 31.61
C GLN A 333 3.92 6.69 32.34
N MET A 334 2.74 6.07 32.29
CA MET A 334 1.55 6.53 33.00
C MET A 334 1.55 6.21 34.50
N GLY A 335 2.63 5.62 35.04
CA GLY A 335 2.78 5.31 36.46
C GLY A 335 1.91 4.15 36.96
N LYS A 336 1.36 3.31 36.06
CA LYS A 336 0.49 2.19 36.46
C LYS A 336 1.26 0.99 37.01
N LEU A 337 2.53 0.86 36.66
CA LEU A 337 3.44 -0.19 37.12
C LEU A 337 4.89 0.27 36.94
N SER A 338 5.81 -0.32 37.72
CA SER A 338 7.24 -0.13 37.51
C SER A 338 7.74 -0.90 36.27
N TYR A 339 8.91 -0.52 35.76
CA TYR A 339 9.53 -1.22 34.62
C TYR A 339 9.87 -2.69 34.94
N ASP A 340 10.32 -2.97 36.17
CA ASP A 340 10.61 -4.34 36.61
C ASP A 340 9.33 -5.19 36.69
N GLU A 341 8.23 -4.59 37.16
CA GLU A 341 6.91 -5.22 37.19
C GLU A 341 6.42 -5.54 35.78
N LEU A 342 6.61 -4.61 34.84
CA LEU A 342 6.29 -4.80 33.42
C LEU A 342 7.06 -6.02 32.90
N CYS A 343 8.37 -6.05 33.05
CA CYS A 343 9.22 -7.10 32.50
C CYS A 343 8.84 -8.48 33.05
N ARG A 344 8.65 -8.61 34.37
CA ARG A 344 8.29 -9.89 34.98
C ARG A 344 6.95 -10.43 34.51
N ARG A 345 5.92 -9.57 34.45
CA ARG A 345 4.58 -9.98 34.01
C ARG A 345 4.52 -10.23 32.51
N LEU A 346 5.20 -9.41 31.70
CA LEU A 346 5.24 -9.56 30.25
C LEU A 346 5.88 -10.88 29.85
N ARG A 347 6.97 -11.26 30.52
CA ARG A 347 7.65 -12.54 30.31
C ARG A 347 6.69 -13.72 30.47
N GLN A 348 5.95 -13.78 31.59
CA GLN A 348 4.97 -14.85 31.85
C GLN A 348 3.89 -14.93 30.77
N VAL A 349 3.47 -13.78 30.23
CA VAL A 349 2.50 -13.74 29.14
C VAL A 349 3.13 -14.25 27.85
N TYR A 350 4.32 -13.81 27.47
CA TYR A 350 4.95 -14.24 26.20
C TYR A 350 5.36 -15.71 26.22
N GLU A 351 5.76 -16.25 27.38
CA GLU A 351 6.03 -17.69 27.55
C GLU A 351 4.75 -18.52 27.35
N ARG A 352 3.61 -18.07 27.87
CA ARG A 352 2.32 -18.78 27.77
C ARG A 352 1.62 -18.60 26.42
N GLU A 353 1.71 -17.42 25.83
CA GLU A 353 0.93 -17.01 24.67
C GLU A 353 1.80 -17.01 23.41
N ASN A 354 1.56 -17.95 22.49
CA ASN A 354 2.37 -18.17 21.28
C ASN A 354 1.62 -17.94 19.95
N TRP A 355 0.40 -17.40 20.03
CA TRP A 355 -0.50 -17.27 18.88
C TRP A 355 -0.44 -15.90 18.19
N ALA A 356 0.28 -14.93 18.75
CA ALA A 356 0.57 -13.66 18.09
C ALA A 356 1.68 -13.85 17.03
N ASP A 357 1.62 -13.05 15.97
CA ASP A 357 2.59 -13.13 14.88
C ASP A 357 3.89 -12.39 15.22
N LEU A 358 3.77 -11.31 15.99
CA LEU A 358 4.85 -10.40 16.32
C LEU A 358 4.79 -9.99 17.80
N PHE A 359 5.95 -9.92 18.44
CA PHE A 359 6.10 -9.61 19.86
C PHE A 359 7.01 -8.39 20.03
N VAL A 360 6.49 -7.31 20.58
CA VAL A 360 7.28 -6.12 20.94
C VAL A 360 8.09 -6.43 22.19
N LEU A 361 9.41 -6.24 22.13
CA LEU A 361 10.30 -6.41 23.28
C LEU A 361 10.02 -5.33 24.34
N PRO A 362 10.25 -5.61 25.64
CA PRO A 362 10.00 -4.66 26.70
C PRO A 362 10.82 -3.38 26.52
N ASP A 363 10.20 -2.23 26.76
CA ASP A 363 10.83 -0.94 26.59
C ASP A 363 10.53 0.02 27.73
N HIS A 364 11.55 0.78 28.11
CA HIS A 364 11.45 1.80 29.15
C HIS A 364 11.36 3.16 28.48
N VAL A 365 10.13 3.67 28.31
CA VAL A 365 9.86 4.88 27.53
C VAL A 365 10.49 6.13 28.17
N PRO A 366 11.39 6.85 27.46
CA PRO A 366 11.88 8.15 27.89
C PRO A 366 10.79 9.22 27.80
N THR A 367 10.79 10.16 28.74
CA THR A 367 9.85 11.29 28.77
C THR A 367 10.53 12.61 28.41
N SER A 368 9.74 13.64 28.13
CA SER A 368 10.26 15.00 27.91
C SER A 368 10.84 15.64 29.18
N LYS A 369 10.51 15.12 30.36
CA LYS A 369 11.00 15.62 31.66
C LYS A 369 12.31 14.96 32.10
N ASP A 370 12.67 13.83 31.49
CA ASP A 370 13.88 13.10 31.86
C ASP A 370 15.14 13.92 31.54
N SER A 371 16.13 13.86 32.41
CA SER A 371 17.50 14.30 32.11
C SER A 371 18.15 13.40 31.05
N ASP A 372 19.21 13.88 30.40
CA ASP A 372 19.92 13.07 29.40
C ASP A 372 20.52 11.79 30.01
N ALA A 373 20.95 11.82 31.28
CA ALA A 373 21.41 10.65 32.01
C ALA A 373 20.28 9.63 32.24
N GLU A 374 19.07 10.09 32.58
CA GLU A 374 17.91 9.22 32.72
C GLU A 374 17.49 8.60 31.40
N VAL A 375 17.53 9.38 30.30
CA VAL A 375 17.26 8.85 28.96
C VAL A 375 18.26 7.77 28.58
N GLU A 376 19.56 8.02 28.79
CA GLU A 376 20.61 7.05 28.49
C GLU A 376 20.43 5.76 29.32
N ARG A 377 20.10 5.89 30.61
CA ARG A 377 19.77 4.75 31.47
C ARG A 377 18.59 3.95 30.94
N LYS A 378 17.49 4.62 30.57
CA LYS A 378 16.28 3.96 30.03
C LYS A 378 16.51 3.27 28.69
N ILE A 379 17.32 3.86 27.80
CA ILE A 379 17.75 3.24 26.54
C ILE A 379 18.54 1.97 26.86
N LYS A 380 19.52 2.04 27.77
CA LYS A 380 20.32 0.89 28.19
C LYS A 380 19.46 -0.22 28.80
N GLU A 381 18.50 0.12 29.66
CA GLU A 381 17.56 -0.82 30.26
C GLU A 381 16.69 -1.51 29.20
N THR A 382 16.18 -0.76 28.23
CA THR A 382 15.40 -1.31 27.09
C THR A 382 16.21 -2.34 26.31
N LEU A 383 17.46 -2.01 25.94
CA LEU A 383 18.34 -2.93 25.20
C LEU A 383 18.71 -4.16 26.03
N THR A 384 19.07 -3.96 27.31
CA THR A 384 19.48 -5.04 28.22
C THR A 384 18.34 -6.02 28.46
N MET A 385 17.14 -5.51 28.78
CA MET A 385 15.99 -6.37 29.04
C MET A 385 15.49 -7.06 27.77
N GLY A 386 15.51 -6.38 26.62
CA GLY A 386 15.14 -7.04 25.37
C GLY A 386 16.14 -8.14 24.98
N GLU A 387 17.45 -7.96 25.19
CA GLU A 387 18.45 -9.03 25.00
C GLU A 387 18.16 -10.23 25.91
N LEU A 388 17.80 -9.99 27.17
CA LEU A 388 17.41 -11.06 28.10
C LEU A 388 16.12 -11.76 27.65
N PHE A 389 15.12 -11.03 27.12
CA PHE A 389 13.91 -11.63 26.56
C PHE A 389 14.21 -12.51 25.35
N LEU A 390 15.11 -12.08 24.46
CA LEU A 390 15.57 -12.91 23.34
C LEU A 390 16.12 -14.24 23.85
N LYS A 391 16.93 -14.23 24.91
CA LYS A 391 17.50 -15.44 25.54
C LYS A 391 16.46 -16.29 26.27
N TRP A 392 15.58 -15.66 27.05
CA TRP A 392 14.64 -16.39 27.93
C TRP A 392 13.42 -16.95 27.18
N VAL A 393 12.91 -16.22 26.20
CA VAL A 393 11.60 -16.50 25.59
C VAL A 393 11.72 -16.98 24.15
N PHE A 394 12.71 -16.48 23.40
CA PHE A 394 12.79 -16.71 21.96
C PHE A 394 13.92 -17.68 21.53
N GLN A 395 15.00 -17.79 22.32
CA GLN A 395 16.11 -18.69 22.01
C GLN A 395 15.68 -20.16 22.06
N GLY A 396 15.95 -20.91 20.99
CA GLY A 396 15.73 -22.36 20.91
C GLY A 396 14.27 -22.82 20.72
N THR A 397 13.29 -21.92 20.79
CA THR A 397 11.86 -22.26 20.66
C THR A 397 11.07 -21.39 19.67
N ARG A 398 11.57 -20.21 19.26
CA ARG A 398 10.89 -19.29 18.33
C ARG A 398 11.88 -18.63 17.36
N ASP A 399 11.38 -18.15 16.23
CA ASP A 399 12.16 -17.39 15.25
C ASP A 399 12.32 -15.93 15.75
N THR A 400 13.57 -15.42 15.78
CA THR A 400 13.84 -14.00 16.08
C THR A 400 13.20 -13.07 15.04
N GLY A 401 12.78 -13.59 13.88
CA GLY A 401 11.93 -12.91 12.92
C GLY A 401 10.55 -12.50 13.45
N GLN A 402 10.11 -13.02 14.60
CA GLN A 402 8.83 -12.69 15.24
C GLN A 402 8.93 -11.55 16.27
N VAL A 403 10.10 -10.95 16.50
CA VAL A 403 10.27 -9.90 17.51
C VAL A 403 10.39 -8.51 16.91
N ILE A 404 9.90 -7.51 17.64
CA ILE A 404 10.05 -6.10 17.31
C ILE A 404 10.91 -5.45 18.41
N GLY A 405 12.12 -5.02 18.05
CA GLY A 405 13.02 -4.29 18.95
C GLY A 405 12.67 -2.81 19.02
N VAL A 406 12.54 -2.23 20.21
CA VAL A 406 12.18 -0.81 20.37
C VAL A 406 13.43 0.05 20.38
N VAL A 407 13.46 1.08 19.53
CA VAL A 407 14.52 2.08 19.45
C VAL A 407 14.03 3.39 20.06
N HIS A 408 14.73 3.83 21.10
CA HIS A 408 14.55 5.11 21.77
C HIS A 408 15.78 5.99 21.54
N GLY A 409 15.61 7.31 21.56
CA GLY A 409 16.72 8.24 21.44
C GLY A 409 16.29 9.70 21.33
N ARG A 410 17.12 10.61 21.86
CA ARG A 410 16.99 12.06 21.64
C ARG A 410 17.89 12.57 20.52
N THR A 411 18.93 11.80 20.18
CA THR A 411 19.93 12.15 19.17
C THR A 411 19.98 11.13 18.05
N VAL A 412 20.42 11.56 16.87
CA VAL A 412 20.64 10.67 15.71
C VAL A 412 21.64 9.55 16.05
N LYS A 413 22.64 9.84 16.88
CA LYS A 413 23.64 8.86 17.34
C LYS A 413 22.96 7.71 18.10
N GLN A 414 22.16 8.03 19.12
CA GLN A 414 21.43 7.03 19.90
C GLN A 414 20.50 6.18 19.04
N ILE A 415 19.80 6.81 18.08
CA ILE A 415 18.95 6.08 17.14
C ILE A 415 19.75 5.06 16.34
N ARG A 416 20.84 5.48 15.69
CA ARG A 416 21.67 4.57 14.88
C ARG A 416 22.29 3.45 15.70
N GLU A 417 22.79 3.76 16.90
CA GLU A 417 23.34 2.78 17.83
C GLU A 417 22.29 1.76 18.27
N GLY A 418 21.07 2.20 18.60
CA GLY A 418 19.96 1.31 18.93
C GLY A 418 19.56 0.38 17.78
N VAL A 419 19.48 0.91 16.55
CA VAL A 419 19.18 0.11 15.34
C VAL A 419 20.25 -0.96 15.12
N ARG A 420 21.54 -0.57 15.15
CA ARG A 420 22.67 -1.50 14.98
C ARG A 420 22.70 -2.56 16.06
N LYS A 421 22.46 -2.18 17.31
CA LYS A 421 22.43 -3.13 18.42
C LYS A 421 21.35 -4.20 18.24
N TRP A 422 20.14 -3.80 17.82
CA TRP A 422 19.10 -4.78 17.50
C TRP A 422 19.47 -5.68 16.32
N HIS A 423 20.09 -5.12 15.27
CA HIS A 423 20.57 -5.90 14.14
C HIS A 423 21.61 -6.96 14.53
N GLU A 424 22.60 -6.58 15.36
CA GLU A 424 23.63 -7.47 15.92
C GLU A 424 23.02 -8.60 16.74
N LEU A 425 21.94 -8.32 17.47
CA LEU A 425 21.18 -9.32 18.23
C LEU A 425 20.25 -10.20 17.37
N GLY A 426 20.32 -10.08 16.03
CA GLY A 426 19.54 -10.90 15.10
C GLY A 426 18.09 -10.45 14.91
N VAL A 427 17.70 -9.30 15.46
CA VAL A 427 16.38 -8.70 15.23
C VAL A 427 16.33 -8.09 13.83
N ARG A 428 15.21 -8.23 13.13
CA ARG A 428 15.01 -7.73 11.75
C ARG A 428 13.82 -6.80 11.60
N TYR A 429 13.04 -6.63 12.67
CA TYR A 429 11.96 -5.66 12.76
C TYR A 429 12.20 -4.79 13.98
N ILE A 430 12.27 -3.48 13.78
CA ILE A 430 12.39 -2.51 14.87
C ILE A 430 11.19 -1.58 14.92
N ALA A 431 11.02 -0.87 16.02
CA ALA A 431 10.00 0.15 16.14
C ALA A 431 10.56 1.42 16.76
N PHE A 432 10.07 2.56 16.30
CA PHE A 432 10.41 3.85 16.87
C PHE A 432 9.54 4.12 18.11
N GLY A 433 10.17 4.16 19.28
CA GLY A 433 9.49 4.20 20.58
C GLY A 433 9.15 5.60 21.12
N SER A 434 9.69 6.68 20.56
CA SER A 434 9.57 8.01 21.17
C SER A 434 9.19 9.12 20.20
N PHE A 435 7.88 9.41 20.10
CA PHE A 435 7.46 10.79 19.84
C PHE A 435 7.47 11.53 21.17
N GLY A 436 8.07 12.72 21.24
CA GLY A 436 7.88 13.59 22.39
C GLY A 436 6.38 13.76 22.62
N THR A 437 5.88 13.31 23.78
CA THR A 437 4.47 13.44 24.10
C THR A 437 4.21 14.84 24.66
N SER A 438 3.15 15.49 24.16
CA SER A 438 2.73 16.83 24.58
C SER A 438 1.31 16.79 25.14
N GLY A 439 0.90 17.82 25.88
CA GLY A 439 -0.40 17.91 26.55
C GLY A 439 -0.33 17.70 28.07
N LYS A 440 -1.42 18.00 28.79
CA LYS A 440 -1.50 17.99 30.27
C LYS A 440 -1.10 16.64 30.89
N ASP A 441 -1.34 15.53 30.17
CA ASP A 441 -1.04 14.17 30.63
C ASP A 441 0.01 13.45 29.77
N GLY A 442 0.71 14.15 28.87
CA GLY A 442 1.69 13.54 27.95
C GLY A 442 1.08 12.44 27.05
N SER A 443 -0.15 12.63 26.58
CA SER A 443 -0.92 11.62 25.84
C SER A 443 -1.00 11.86 24.32
N VAL A 444 -0.50 13.00 23.83
CA VAL A 444 -0.56 13.37 22.41
C VAL A 444 0.83 13.32 21.78
N ASN A 445 1.04 12.34 20.89
CA ASN A 445 2.22 12.24 20.04
C ASN A 445 2.19 13.37 19.00
N LEU A 446 3.06 14.37 19.12
CA LEU A 446 3.20 15.41 18.12
C LEU A 446 4.38 15.06 17.20
N LEU A 447 4.14 15.08 15.88
CA LEU A 447 5.20 14.91 14.88
C LEU A 447 6.05 16.20 14.81
N SER A 448 7.00 16.39 15.72
CA SER A 448 7.88 17.58 15.70
C SER A 448 8.93 17.48 14.57
N GLN A 449 9.57 18.59 14.21
CA GLN A 449 10.71 18.58 13.27
C GLN A 449 11.86 17.69 13.78
N ASN A 450 12.09 17.67 15.10
CA ASN A 450 13.07 16.78 15.69
C ASN A 450 12.66 15.31 15.55
N SER A 451 11.38 14.98 15.79
CA SER A 451 10.87 13.62 15.64
C SER A 451 11.02 13.12 14.20
N LEU A 452 10.77 13.98 13.21
CA LEU A 452 10.99 13.70 11.78
C LEU A 452 12.47 13.40 11.48
N LYS A 453 13.38 14.23 12.01
CA LYS A 453 14.83 14.03 11.87
C LYS A 453 15.28 12.68 12.44
N LEU A 454 14.78 12.31 13.63
CA LEU A 454 15.11 11.05 14.28
C LEU A 454 14.52 9.84 13.53
N LEU A 455 13.28 9.94 13.06
CA LEU A 455 12.65 8.90 12.24
C LEU A 455 13.38 8.69 10.91
N LYS A 456 13.84 9.77 10.26
CA LYS A 456 14.63 9.68 9.03
C LYS A 456 15.95 8.97 9.27
N ALA A 457 16.64 9.31 10.38
CA ALA A 457 17.85 8.59 10.78
C ALA A 457 17.60 7.10 11.09
N LEU A 458 16.47 6.78 11.73
CA LEU A 458 16.07 5.39 11.97
C LEU A 458 15.82 4.65 10.66
N GLN A 459 15.06 5.26 9.74
CA GLN A 459 14.77 4.69 8.43
C GLN A 459 16.05 4.44 7.64
N ASP A 460 16.93 5.44 7.52
CA ASP A 460 18.16 5.33 6.73
C ASP A 460 19.04 4.18 7.25
N GLU A 461 19.17 4.04 8.57
CA GLU A 461 19.93 2.96 9.21
C GLU A 461 19.21 1.60 9.11
N ALA A 462 17.88 1.56 9.21
CA ALA A 462 17.12 0.34 9.02
C ALA A 462 17.25 -0.17 7.59
N LEU A 463 17.11 0.72 6.60
CA LEU A 463 17.23 0.41 5.18
C LEU A 463 18.64 -0.09 4.83
N SER A 464 19.69 0.53 5.38
CA SER A 464 21.07 0.10 5.13
C SER A 464 21.36 -1.32 5.66
N LEU A 465 20.62 -1.75 6.68
CA LEU A 465 20.73 -3.08 7.30
C LEU A 465 19.63 -4.06 6.84
N GLY A 466 18.80 -3.67 5.87
CA GLY A 466 17.70 -4.51 5.36
C GLY A 466 16.61 -4.81 6.40
N MET A 467 16.43 -3.94 7.40
CA MET A 467 15.47 -4.09 8.48
C MET A 467 14.13 -3.43 8.15
N LYS A 468 13.06 -4.03 8.69
CA LYS A 468 11.73 -3.42 8.72
C LYS A 468 11.63 -2.47 9.89
N PHE A 469 10.80 -1.43 9.76
CA PHE A 469 10.50 -0.56 10.91
C PHE A 469 9.02 -0.20 11.07
N HIS A 470 8.61 -0.11 12.32
CA HIS A 470 7.27 0.24 12.78
C HIS A 470 7.28 1.61 13.46
N ILE A 471 6.20 2.38 13.31
CA ILE A 471 6.01 3.65 14.02
C ILE A 471 4.86 3.51 15.02
N PHE A 472 5.16 3.66 16.31
CA PHE A 472 4.15 3.53 17.34
C PHE A 472 3.24 4.76 17.46
N GLY A 473 1.93 4.52 17.59
CA GLY A 473 0.97 5.47 18.15
C GLY A 473 0.74 6.74 17.32
N ILE A 474 0.45 6.62 16.03
CA ILE A 474 0.07 7.78 15.21
C ILE A 474 -1.30 8.31 15.69
N GLY A 475 -1.32 9.50 16.29
CA GLY A 475 -2.53 10.07 16.90
C GLY A 475 -3.53 10.69 15.91
N ASN A 476 -3.06 11.12 14.73
CA ASN A 476 -3.87 11.82 13.74
C ASN A 476 -3.56 11.29 12.32
N PRO A 477 -4.57 11.00 11.48
CA PRO A 477 -4.34 10.43 10.15
C PRO A 477 -3.54 11.37 9.22
N THR A 478 -3.62 12.69 9.42
CA THR A 478 -2.85 13.67 8.62
C THR A 478 -1.33 13.52 8.82
N TYR A 479 -0.89 12.93 9.92
CA TYR A 479 0.54 12.69 10.15
C TYR A 479 1.13 11.69 9.16
N LEU A 480 0.32 10.78 8.59
CA LEU A 480 0.80 9.86 7.56
C LEU A 480 1.21 10.62 6.29
N VAL A 481 0.38 11.57 5.86
CA VAL A 481 0.68 12.45 4.71
C VAL A 481 1.96 13.24 4.97
N ARG A 482 2.13 13.76 6.19
CA ARG A 482 3.35 14.49 6.56
C ARG A 482 4.59 13.60 6.53
N LEU A 483 4.52 12.38 7.07
CA LEU A 483 5.61 11.42 7.00
C LEU A 483 6.00 11.11 5.54
N LYS A 484 5.00 10.88 4.67
CA LYS A 484 5.23 10.62 3.24
C LYS A 484 5.92 11.80 2.55
N ASN A 485 5.49 13.04 2.83
CA ASN A 485 6.10 14.25 2.29
C ASN A 485 7.56 14.45 2.71
N GLU A 486 7.94 13.95 3.89
CA GLU A 486 9.32 14.00 4.41
C GLU A 486 10.20 12.84 3.89
N GLY A 487 9.63 11.97 3.05
CA GLY A 487 10.26 10.77 2.52
C GLY A 487 10.42 9.64 3.55
N ILE A 488 9.59 9.63 4.59
CA ILE A 488 9.59 8.59 5.62
C ILE A 488 8.51 7.56 5.25
N GLU A 489 8.93 6.31 5.02
CA GLU A 489 8.11 5.18 4.56
C GLU A 489 8.27 3.97 5.50
N PRO A 490 7.52 3.92 6.63
CA PRO A 490 7.52 2.77 7.51
C PRO A 490 6.99 1.51 6.84
N THR A 491 7.45 0.37 7.33
CA THR A 491 6.83 -0.92 7.00
C THR A 491 5.42 -0.99 7.59
N SER A 492 5.24 -0.47 8.81
CA SER A 492 3.94 -0.44 9.47
C SER A 492 3.84 0.67 10.53
N PHE A 493 2.63 0.93 10.98
CA PHE A 493 2.37 1.83 12.11
C PHE A 493 1.09 1.40 12.80
N ASP A 494 0.90 1.84 14.05
CA ASP A 494 -0.36 1.63 14.75
C ASP A 494 -1.06 2.92 15.15
N SER A 495 -2.34 2.78 15.48
CA SER A 495 -3.08 3.86 16.12
C SER A 495 -4.19 3.36 17.04
N THR A 496 -4.30 4.02 18.19
CA THR A 496 -5.52 4.09 19.03
C THR A 496 -6.17 5.48 18.97
N GLY A 497 -5.63 6.39 18.17
CA GLY A 497 -6.03 7.80 18.08
C GLY A 497 -7.47 7.98 17.59
N TRP A 498 -7.91 7.16 16.63
CA TRP A 498 -9.29 7.16 16.12
C TRP A 498 -10.33 6.91 17.23
N TRP A 499 -10.05 5.95 18.13
CA TRP A 499 -10.90 5.61 19.26
C TRP A 499 -10.90 6.72 20.32
N LYS A 500 -9.71 7.16 20.74
CA LYS A 500 -9.56 8.22 21.75
C LYS A 500 -10.21 9.52 21.28
N ALA A 501 -9.93 9.96 20.05
CA ALA A 501 -10.49 11.17 19.46
C ALA A 501 -12.03 11.12 19.44
N GLY A 502 -12.62 10.02 18.96
CA GLY A 502 -14.08 9.87 18.90
C GLY A 502 -14.73 9.88 20.28
N GLY A 503 -14.07 9.26 21.28
CA GLY A 503 -14.46 9.30 22.69
C GLY A 503 -14.49 10.73 23.26
N PHE A 504 -13.47 11.53 22.97
CA PHE A 504 -13.39 12.94 23.37
C PHE A 504 -14.24 13.90 22.51
N GLY A 505 -15.09 13.37 21.63
CA GLY A 505 -15.96 14.21 20.81
C GLY A 505 -15.30 14.76 19.55
N ASN A 506 -14.11 14.31 19.17
CA ASN A 506 -13.39 14.85 18.02
C ASN A 506 -13.61 14.03 16.73
N LEU A 507 -13.74 14.75 15.61
CA LEU A 507 -13.74 14.21 14.25
C LEU A 507 -12.40 14.51 13.58
N LEU A 508 -11.83 13.46 13.00
CA LEU A 508 -10.59 13.50 12.24
C LEU A 508 -10.91 13.44 10.74
N PHE A 509 -10.13 14.18 9.97
CA PHE A 509 -10.14 14.19 8.52
C PHE A 509 -8.69 14.21 8.05
N VAL A 510 -8.41 13.65 6.87
CA VAL A 510 -7.08 13.71 6.27
C VAL A 510 -6.86 15.09 5.66
N GLY A 511 -5.78 15.77 6.02
CA GLY A 511 -5.42 17.07 5.44
C GLY A 511 -6.31 18.24 5.88
N ALA A 512 -7.14 18.06 6.91
CA ALA A 512 -8.00 19.13 7.45
C ALA A 512 -7.90 19.23 8.99
N PRO A 513 -8.22 20.40 9.57
CA PRO A 513 -8.21 20.57 11.02
C PRO A 513 -9.19 19.62 11.71
N GLN A 514 -8.77 19.07 12.84
CA GLN A 514 -9.65 18.33 13.74
C GLN A 514 -10.84 19.21 14.15
N LEU A 515 -12.04 18.62 14.14
CA LEU A 515 -13.27 19.29 14.55
C LEU A 515 -13.76 18.70 15.86
N HIS A 516 -14.25 19.55 16.77
CA HIS A 516 -14.91 19.10 17.99
C HIS A 516 -16.43 19.05 17.81
N PHE A 517 -17.01 17.93 18.18
CA PHE A 517 -18.38 17.46 17.93
C PHE A 517 -18.92 16.73 19.18
N ALA A 518 -18.94 17.45 20.31
CA ALA A 518 -19.63 17.00 21.52
C ALA A 518 -21.05 17.61 21.62
N ARG A 519 -21.79 17.26 22.68
CA ARG A 519 -23.10 17.89 22.99
C ARG A 519 -22.91 19.37 23.31
N TYR A 520 -23.04 20.21 22.30
CA TYR A 520 -23.15 21.66 22.42
C TYR A 520 -24.61 22.13 22.59
N SER A 521 -24.81 23.36 23.05
CA SER A 521 -26.09 24.07 22.93
C SER A 521 -26.59 24.12 21.48
N ALA A 522 -27.88 24.36 21.26
CA ALA A 522 -28.50 24.30 19.93
C ALA A 522 -27.82 25.24 18.90
N SER A 523 -27.45 26.46 19.30
CA SER A 523 -26.79 27.46 18.45
C SER A 523 -25.37 27.05 18.03
N MET A 524 -24.53 26.60 18.97
CA MET A 524 -23.18 26.07 18.67
C MET A 524 -23.22 24.76 17.86
N GLY A 525 -24.31 24.02 17.97
CA GLY A 525 -24.57 22.81 17.21
C GLY A 525 -24.73 23.03 15.70
N MET A 526 -25.36 24.13 15.30
CA MET A 526 -25.58 24.46 13.89
C MET A 526 -24.25 24.86 13.21
N VAL A 527 -23.45 25.70 13.88
CA VAL A 527 -22.14 26.16 13.39
C VAL A 527 -21.17 25.00 13.21
N SER A 528 -21.08 24.08 14.18
CA SER A 528 -20.23 22.89 14.07
C SER A 528 -20.66 22.00 12.91
N THR A 529 -21.97 21.76 12.74
CA THR A 529 -22.54 20.97 11.63
C THR A 529 -22.20 21.56 10.26
N LEU A 530 -22.36 22.88 10.07
CA LEU A 530 -21.98 23.57 8.83
C LEU A 530 -20.48 23.44 8.55
N ARG A 531 -19.65 23.59 9.58
CA ARG A 531 -18.19 23.43 9.46
C ARG A 531 -17.81 22.01 9.06
N ALA A 532 -18.42 20.98 9.65
CA ALA A 532 -18.17 19.59 9.23
C ALA A 532 -18.64 19.32 7.81
N LYS A 533 -19.80 19.85 7.41
CA LYS A 533 -20.29 19.72 6.02
C LYS A 533 -19.29 20.32 5.03
N TYR A 534 -18.77 21.52 5.32
CA TYR A 534 -17.74 22.16 4.51
C TYR A 534 -16.44 21.36 4.46
N VAL A 535 -15.93 20.91 5.62
CA VAL A 535 -14.69 20.13 5.68
C VAL A 535 -14.85 18.81 4.92
N LYS A 536 -15.93 18.05 5.18
CA LYS A 536 -16.25 16.79 4.49
C LYS A 536 -16.23 16.97 2.97
N ALA A 537 -16.91 18.00 2.45
CA ALA A 537 -16.91 18.30 1.02
C ALA A 537 -15.51 18.69 0.50
N SER A 538 -14.75 19.46 1.28
CA SER A 538 -13.43 19.95 0.86
C SER A 538 -12.35 18.87 0.79
N VAL A 539 -12.48 17.78 1.55
CA VAL A 539 -11.57 16.62 1.54
C VAL A 539 -12.17 15.42 0.80
N GLN A 540 -13.37 15.56 0.23
CA GLN A 540 -14.10 14.49 -0.47
C GLN A 540 -14.26 13.20 0.36
N HIS A 541 -14.35 13.34 1.68
CA HIS A 541 -14.56 12.21 2.57
C HIS A 541 -16.01 11.73 2.46
N ASP A 542 -16.21 10.43 2.30
CA ASP A 542 -17.55 9.85 2.34
C ASP A 542 -17.55 8.48 3.03
N CYS A 543 -18.30 8.40 4.12
CA CYS A 543 -18.51 7.16 4.84
C CYS A 543 -19.93 7.12 5.42
N PRO A 544 -20.50 5.93 5.66
CA PRO A 544 -21.85 5.77 6.18
C PRO A 544 -22.02 6.40 7.57
N PHE A 545 -20.92 6.52 8.33
CA PHE A 545 -20.93 7.00 9.71
C PHE A 545 -21.05 8.52 9.83
N CYS A 546 -20.85 9.27 8.73
CA CYS A 546 -21.00 10.73 8.68
C CYS A 546 -22.04 11.21 7.67
N SER A 547 -22.96 10.32 7.28
CA SER A 547 -24.11 10.63 6.42
C SER A 547 -25.06 11.61 7.10
N ASP A 548 -25.41 11.37 8.38
CA ASP A 548 -26.11 12.32 9.24
C ASP A 548 -25.16 12.99 10.24
N LEU A 549 -24.80 14.24 9.95
CA LEU A 549 -23.92 15.04 10.81
C LEU A 549 -24.56 15.38 12.17
N ARG A 550 -25.90 15.32 12.30
CA ARG A 550 -26.56 15.51 13.59
C ARG A 550 -26.37 14.29 14.49
N ALA A 551 -26.55 13.09 13.95
CA ALA A 551 -26.32 11.83 14.67
C ALA A 551 -24.89 11.70 15.22
N LEU A 552 -23.88 12.24 14.52
CA LEU A 552 -22.48 12.27 14.99
C LEU A 552 -22.31 12.97 16.35
N ARG A 553 -23.17 13.93 16.70
CA ARG A 553 -23.15 14.62 18.00
C ARG A 553 -23.68 13.74 19.11
N GLU A 554 -24.66 12.90 18.79
CA GLU A 554 -25.43 12.15 19.76
C GLU A 554 -24.77 10.85 20.16
N THR A 555 -24.01 10.22 19.26
CA THR A 555 -23.40 8.92 19.52
C THR A 555 -21.89 8.93 19.35
N ARG A 556 -21.19 8.44 20.38
CA ARG A 556 -19.73 8.28 20.34
C ARG A 556 -19.30 7.28 19.25
N TRP A 557 -20.14 6.27 18.98
CA TRP A 557 -19.81 5.18 18.08
C TRP A 557 -19.62 5.66 16.64
N LEU A 558 -20.50 6.53 16.15
CA LEU A 558 -20.36 7.09 14.79
C LEU A 558 -19.08 7.91 14.65
N ARG A 559 -18.69 8.67 15.68
CA ARG A 559 -17.42 9.42 15.66
C ARG A 559 -16.21 8.50 15.64
N VAL A 560 -16.23 7.45 16.46
CA VAL A 560 -15.15 6.45 16.51
C VAL A 560 -15.01 5.74 15.16
N LEU A 561 -16.12 5.32 14.55
CA LEU A 561 -16.14 4.62 13.26
C LEU A 561 -15.74 5.55 12.11
N HIS A 562 -16.25 6.78 12.07
CA HIS A 562 -15.81 7.83 11.15
C HIS A 562 -14.29 8.03 11.22
N ASN A 563 -13.74 8.18 12.42
CA ASN A 563 -12.31 8.39 12.60
C ASN A 563 -11.49 7.18 12.15
N LEU A 564 -12.00 5.96 12.34
CA LEU A 564 -11.35 4.74 11.84
C LEU A 564 -11.27 4.75 10.30
N VAL A 565 -12.36 5.15 9.62
CA VAL A 565 -12.36 5.32 8.16
C VAL A 565 -11.33 6.36 7.73
N ALA A 566 -11.23 7.50 8.42
CA ALA A 566 -10.25 8.53 8.10
C ALA A 566 -8.78 8.05 8.19
N PHE A 567 -8.47 7.10 9.08
CA PHE A 567 -7.15 6.46 9.11
C PHE A 567 -6.91 5.55 7.91
N VAL A 568 -7.91 4.75 7.51
CA VAL A 568 -7.78 3.89 6.33
C VAL A 568 -7.64 4.72 5.06
N GLU A 569 -8.41 5.81 4.92
CA GLU A 569 -8.25 6.76 3.82
C GLU A 569 -6.85 7.36 3.78
N ALA A 570 -6.29 7.74 4.93
CA ALA A 570 -4.94 8.28 4.97
C ALA A 570 -3.89 7.26 4.53
N VAL A 571 -4.07 5.96 4.82
CA VAL A 571 -3.22 4.89 4.29
C VAL A 571 -3.32 4.87 2.76
N HIS A 572 -4.53 4.78 2.20
CA HIS A 572 -4.71 4.77 0.75
C HIS A 572 -4.08 6.00 0.08
N ILE A 573 -4.23 7.18 0.68
CA ILE A 573 -3.64 8.43 0.18
C ILE A 573 -2.10 8.36 0.10
N VAL A 574 -1.44 7.73 1.07
CA VAL A 574 0.04 7.65 1.10
C VAL A 574 0.60 6.45 0.33
N THR A 575 -0.20 5.40 0.10
CA THR A 575 0.22 4.19 -0.63
C THR A 575 -0.04 4.29 -2.12
N ASP A 576 -1.19 4.82 -2.53
CA ASP A 576 -1.65 4.73 -3.92
C ASP A 576 -1.26 5.94 -4.76
N GLY A 577 -0.57 6.91 -4.15
CA GLY A 577 -0.42 8.23 -4.75
C GLY A 577 -1.73 9.02 -4.67
N VAL A 578 -1.60 10.32 -4.54
CA VAL A 578 -2.74 11.20 -4.26
C VAL A 578 -3.67 11.28 -5.48
N GLN A 579 -4.88 10.72 -5.41
CA GLN A 579 -5.93 10.95 -6.43
C GLN A 579 -6.42 12.42 -6.52
N SER A 580 -5.91 13.34 -5.67
CA SER A 580 -6.32 14.75 -5.64
C SER A 580 -5.18 15.72 -5.28
N PRO A 581 -4.53 16.38 -6.27
CA PRO A 581 -3.43 17.34 -6.05
C PRO A 581 -3.74 18.46 -5.02
N HIS A 582 -5.01 18.71 -4.73
CA HIS A 582 -5.46 19.71 -3.75
C HIS A 582 -5.13 19.37 -2.28
N LEU A 583 -4.96 18.08 -1.92
CA LEU A 583 -4.59 17.69 -0.54
C LEU A 583 -3.12 17.94 -0.22
N LEU A 584 -2.23 17.83 -1.21
CA LEU A 584 -0.79 18.12 -1.07
C LEU A 584 -0.56 19.63 -0.86
N LEU A 585 -1.22 20.48 -1.63
CA LEU A 585 -1.05 21.94 -1.58
C LEU A 585 -1.60 22.60 -0.29
N LYS A 586 -2.58 22.01 0.38
CA LYS A 586 -3.15 22.56 1.63
C LYS A 586 -2.29 22.28 2.87
N VAL A 587 -1.56 21.17 2.89
CA VAL A 587 -0.65 20.84 4.00
C VAL A 587 0.62 21.68 3.94
N MET A 588 1.05 22.10 2.74
CA MET A 588 2.23 22.97 2.56
C MET A 588 2.08 24.39 3.14
N ARG A 589 0.86 24.83 3.51
CA ARG A 589 0.58 26.19 3.99
C ARG A 589 0.38 26.30 5.52
N ARG A 590 0.72 25.28 6.32
CA ARG A 590 0.60 25.35 7.79
C ARG A 590 1.77 24.75 8.55
#